data_AF-M7CD44-F1
#
_entry.id   AF-M7CD44-F1
#
_cell.length_a   1.000
_cell.length_b   1.000
_cell.length_c   1.000
_cell.angle_alpha   90.00
_cell.angle_beta   90.00
_cell.angle_gamma   90.00
#
_symmetry.space_group_name_H-M   'P 1'
#
loop_
_entity.id
_entity.type
_entity.pdbx_description
1 polymer ?
#
loop_
_entity_poly.entity_id
_entity_poly.type
_entity_poly.pdbx_seq_one_letter_code
_entity_poly.pdbx_strand_id
1 'polypeptide(L)' 'MGYESSAERWSPVQSVEKILLSVVSMLAEPNDESGANVDASKMWRDDREQFNKIAKQIVQKSLGL' A
#
# COMPACT_ATOMS: atom_id res chain seq x y z
N MET A 1 -14.39 11.88 -14.83
CA MET A 1 -14.47 10.65 -14.02
C MET A 1 -13.24 9.83 -14.36
N GLY A 2 -12.09 10.20 -13.80
CA GLY A 2 -10.78 9.69 -14.21
C GLY A 2 -9.96 9.47 -12.96
N TYR A 3 -10.27 8.39 -12.26
CA TYR A 3 -9.38 7.85 -11.25
C TYR A 3 -8.52 6.81 -12.00
N GLU A 4 -7.21 7.08 -12.05
CA GLU A 4 -6.14 6.35 -12.74
C GLU A 4 -6.11 6.39 -14.28
N SER A 5 -4.90 6.58 -14.80
CA SER A 5 -4.54 6.47 -16.21
C SER A 5 -4.69 5.05 -16.71
N SER A 6 -5.02 4.87 -18.00
CA SER A 6 -5.01 3.54 -18.63
C SER A 6 -3.66 2.83 -18.52
N ALA A 7 -2.57 3.59 -18.36
CA ALA A 7 -1.22 3.05 -18.16
C ALA A 7 -1.01 2.41 -16.78
N GLU A 8 -1.81 2.78 -15.79
CA GLU A 8 -1.72 2.28 -14.39
C GLU A 8 -2.55 1.01 -14.19
N ARG A 9 -3.34 0.62 -15.18
CA ARG A 9 -4.16 -0.60 -15.17
C ARG A 9 -3.34 -1.82 -15.61
N TRP A 10 -3.85 -3.00 -15.26
CA TRP A 10 -3.33 -4.26 -15.77
C TRP A 10 -3.30 -4.28 -17.30
N SER A 11 -2.19 -4.77 -17.86
CA SER A 11 -2.08 -5.11 -19.27
C SER A 11 -1.15 -6.31 -19.46
N PRO A 12 -1.24 -7.04 -20.59
CA PRO A 12 -0.43 -8.25 -20.81
C PRO A 12 1.09 -8.03 -20.85
N VAL A 13 1.55 -6.77 -20.89
CA VAL A 13 2.98 -6.41 -20.84
C VAL A 13 3.57 -6.48 -19.43
N GLN A 14 2.71 -6.60 -18.41
CA GLN A 14 3.10 -6.69 -17.02
C GLN A 14 3.49 -8.13 -16.67
N SER A 15 4.65 -8.29 -16.03
CA SER A 15 5.11 -9.58 -15.50
C SER A 15 4.75 -9.70 -14.03
N VAL A 16 4.77 -10.94 -13.51
CA VAL A 16 4.61 -11.20 -12.07
C VAL A 16 5.64 -10.41 -11.24
N GLU A 17 6.89 -10.34 -11.71
CA GLU A 17 7.95 -9.55 -11.08
C GLU A 17 7.57 -8.07 -10.94
N LYS A 18 7.06 -7.44 -12.01
CA LYS A 18 6.62 -6.03 -11.96
C LYS A 18 5.49 -5.82 -10.96
N ILE A 19 4.55 -6.77 -10.87
CA ILE A 19 3.47 -6.72 -9.87
C ILE A 19 4.05 -6.79 -8.46
N LEU A 20 4.95 -7.73 -8.18
CA LEU A 20 5.54 -7.88 -6.86
C LEU A 20 6.39 -6.66 -6.46
N LEU A 21 7.15 -6.09 -7.39
CA LEU A 21 7.87 -4.83 -7.17
C LEU A 21 6.93 -3.67 -6.86
N SER A 22 5.78 -3.61 -7.55
CA SER A 22 4.73 -2.62 -7.26
C SER A 22 4.16 -2.81 -5.85
N VAL A 23 3.95 -4.04 -5.39
CA VAL A 23 3.48 -4.32 -4.02
C VAL A 23 4.52 -3.88 -2.98
N VAL A 24 5.80 -4.18 -3.20
CA VAL A 24 6.88 -3.74 -2.30
C VAL A 24 6.96 -2.21 -2.25
N SER A 25 6.85 -1.54 -3.39
CA SER A 25 6.85 -0.07 -3.47
C SER A 25 5.65 0.53 -2.73
N MET A 26 4.46 -0.06 -2.90
CA MET A 26 3.24 0.37 -2.20
C MET A 26 3.34 0.20 -0.67
N LEU A 27 4.09 -0.79 -0.17
CA LEU A 27 4.34 -0.94 1.27
C LEU A 27 5.28 0.13 1.80
N ALA A 28 6.25 0.59 1.00
CA ALA A 28 7.17 1.67 1.37
C ALA A 28 6.49 3.04 1.29
N GLU A 29 5.62 3.23 0.29
CA GLU A 29 4.89 4.47 0.02
C GLU A 29 3.39 4.18 -0.10
N PRO A 30 2.67 4.04 1.05
CA PRO A 30 1.22 3.83 1.04
C PRO A 30 0.49 4.94 0.28
N ASN A 31 -0.30 4.54 -0.72
CA ASN A 31 -1.17 5.43 -1.49
C ASN A 31 -2.57 5.49 -0.87
N ASP A 32 -3.03 6.69 -0.50
CA ASP A 32 -4.33 6.90 0.11
C ASP A 32 -5.40 7.43 -0.87
N GLU A 33 -5.03 7.69 -2.13
CA GLU A 33 -5.97 8.05 -3.21
C GLU A 33 -6.83 6.85 -3.66
N SER A 34 -6.30 5.64 -3.53
CA SER A 34 -6.99 4.37 -3.83
C SER A 34 -7.18 3.49 -2.59
N GLY A 35 -7.29 4.11 -1.41
CA GLY A 35 -7.34 3.44 -0.12
C GLY A 35 -8.44 2.37 0.01
N ALA A 36 -8.04 1.09 0.06
CA ALA A 36 -8.95 -0.04 0.28
C ALA A 36 -9.38 -0.19 1.76
N ASN A 37 -8.56 0.29 2.68
CA ASN A 37 -8.88 0.35 4.11
C ASN A 37 -8.99 1.82 4.54
N VAL A 38 -10.24 2.28 4.69
CA VAL A 38 -10.55 3.69 5.00
C VAL A 38 -9.92 4.14 6.32
N ASP A 39 -9.91 3.28 7.34
CA ASP A 39 -9.36 3.61 8.65
C ASP A 39 -7.83 3.74 8.58
N ALA A 40 -7.17 2.83 7.86
CA ALA A 40 -5.73 2.90 7.63
C ALA A 40 -5.35 4.14 6.79
N SER A 41 -6.14 4.50 5.77
CA SER A 41 -5.91 5.71 4.97
C SER A 41 -6.08 6.99 5.79
N LYS A 42 -7.09 7.06 6.66
CA LYS A 42 -7.24 8.19 7.60
C LYS A 42 -6.08 8.25 8.57
N MET A 43 -5.72 7.13 9.19
CA MET A 43 -4.58 7.06 10.12
C MET A 43 -3.26 7.46 9.44
N TRP A 44 -3.03 7.02 8.20
CA TRP A 44 -1.84 7.40 7.42
C TRP A 44 -1.71 8.91 7.21
N ARG A 45 -2.83 9.60 7.00
CA ARG A 45 -2.89 11.06 6.81
C ARG A 45 -2.85 11.83 8.13
N ASP A 46 -3.66 11.42 9.10
CA ASP A 46 -4.00 12.21 10.27
C ASP A 46 -3.16 11.84 11.51
N ASP A 47 -2.63 10.60 11.58
CA ASP A 47 -1.83 10.10 12.71
C ASP A 47 -0.74 9.10 12.24
N ARG A 48 0.32 9.66 11.66
CA ARG A 48 1.44 8.88 11.12
C ARG A 48 2.18 8.05 12.18
N GLU A 49 2.26 8.55 13.41
CA GLU A 49 2.97 7.85 14.49
C GLU A 49 2.24 6.56 14.89
N GLN A 50 0.91 6.64 15.06
CA GLN A 50 0.10 5.47 15.36
C GLN A 50 0.11 4.46 14.19
N PHE A 51 0.06 4.95 12.94
CA PHE A 51 0.21 4.08 11.77
C PHE A 51 1.53 3.28 11.83
N ASN A 52 2.64 3.97 12.06
CA ASN A 52 3.97 3.35 12.14
C ASN A 52 4.07 2.33 13.29
N LYS A 53 3.41 2.60 14.42
CA LYS A 53 3.34 1.68 15.55
C LYS A 53 2.60 0.39 15.18
N ILE A 54 1.46 0.49 14.49
CA ILE A 54 0.71 -0.67 14.01
C ILE A 54 1.50 -1.42 12.94
N ALA A 55 2.14 -0.73 12.00
CA ALA A 55 2.99 -1.34 10.99
C ALA A 55 4.11 -2.17 11.62
N LYS A 56 4.77 -1.64 12.66
CA LYS A 56 5.78 -2.38 13.43
C LYS A 56 5.22 -3.63 14.11
N GLN A 57 4.01 -3.56 14.66
CA GLN A 57 3.33 -4.72 15.25
C GLN A 57 3.00 -5.79 14.20
N ILE A 58 2.60 -5.39 12.99
CA ILE A 58 2.35 -6.32 11.87
C ILE A 58 3.66 -7.02 11.48
N VAL A 59 4.77 -6.28 11.39
CA VAL A 59 6.09 -6.86 11.14
C VAL A 59 6.46 -7.89 12.22
N GLN A 60 6.32 -7.54 13.50
CA GLN A 60 6.60 -8.47 14.62
C GLN A 60 5.78 -9.76 14.51
N LYS A 61 4.46 -9.65 14.28
CA LYS A 61 3.58 -10.80 14.08
C LYS A 61 4.02 -11.68 12.91
N SER A 62 4.44 -11.07 11.80
CA SER A 62 4.91 -11.80 10.61
C SER A 62 6.20 -12.60 10.86
N LEU A 63 7.01 -12.15 11.83
CA LEU A 63 8.24 -12.81 12.27
C LEU A 63 8.01 -13.80 13.44
N GLY A 64 6.77 -13.92 13.93
CA GLY A 64 6.44 -14.76 15.10
C GLY A 64 6.99 -14.22 16.43
N LEU A 65 7.22 -12.91 16.51
CA LEU A 65 7.70 -12.20 17.70
C LEU A 65 6.56 -11.63 18.56
#